data_AF-A0A7C3GWG9-F1
#
_entry.id   AF-A0A7C3GWG9-F1
#
_cell.length_a   1.000
_cell.length_b   1.000
_cell.length_c   1.000
_cell.angle_alpha   90.00
_cell.angle_beta   90.00
_cell.angle_gamma   90.00
#
_symmetry.space_group_name_H-M   'P 1'
#
loop_
_entity.id
_entity.type
_entity.pdbx_description
1 polymer ?
#
loop_
_entity_poly.entity_id
_entity_poly.type
_entity_poly.pdbx_seq_one_letter_code
_entity_poly.pdbx_strand_id
1 'polypeptide(L)'
;VPRLVQYMQRVRDLGLDKKVFFLVGVGPLKGPKSAEFMRSKIPGVHIPDAIIKRLKGVTGKKARNAEGKKICVEIIQQVREIVGVDGVHIMAYRQEEVVGELLDEAGLLPRPFKLHKPKINPDTFAPPAIAASFESYTKKLVGQ
;
A
#
# COMPACT_ATOMS: atom_id res chain seq x y z
N VAL A 1 -8.05 -4.49 -8.22
CA VAL A 1 -7.84 -5.38 -7.06
C VAL A 1 -7.83 -6.88 -7.41
N PRO A 2 -8.69 -7.45 -8.28
CA PRO A 2 -8.74 -8.90 -8.51
C PRO A 2 -7.39 -9.57 -8.85
N ARG A 3 -6.55 -8.93 -9.67
CA ARG A 3 -5.20 -9.43 -9.99
C ARG A 3 -4.30 -9.54 -8.75
N LEU A 4 -4.40 -8.59 -7.81
CA LEU A 4 -3.65 -8.62 -6.55
C LEU A 4 -4.16 -9.74 -5.64
N VAL A 5 -5.48 -9.97 -5.59
CA VAL A 5 -6.06 -11.10 -4.82
C VAL A 5 -5.52 -12.43 -5.32
N GLN A 6 -5.48 -12.63 -6.64
CA GLN A 6 -4.90 -13.83 -7.24
C GLN A 6 -3.40 -13.97 -6.98
N TYR A 7 -2.66 -12.86 -7.02
CA TYR A 7 -1.24 -12.84 -6.65
C TYR A 7 -1.04 -13.26 -5.19
N MET A 8 -1.79 -12.65 -4.26
CA MET A 8 -1.71 -12.96 -2.85
C MET A 8 -2.17 -14.38 -2.54
N GLN A 9 -3.10 -14.96 -3.30
CA GLN A 9 -3.41 -16.39 -3.19
C GLN A 9 -2.16 -17.25 -3.41
N ARG A 10 -1.44 -17.03 -4.51
CA ARG A 10 -0.20 -17.78 -4.81
C ARG A 10 0.89 -17.56 -3.78
N VAL A 11 1.03 -16.33 -3.27
CA VAL A 11 1.95 -16.01 -2.16
C VAL A 11 1.63 -16.86 -0.93
N ARG A 12 0.35 -16.99 -0.58
CA ARG A 12 -0.11 -17.83 0.53
C ARG A 12 0.06 -19.32 0.28
N ASP A 13 -0.19 -19.79 -0.94
CA ASP A 13 0.01 -21.19 -1.32
C ASP A 13 1.49 -21.60 -1.16
N LEU A 14 2.41 -20.67 -1.37
CA LEU A 14 3.85 -20.84 -1.13
C LEU A 14 4.27 -20.60 0.33
N GLY A 15 3.34 -20.20 1.21
CA GLY A 15 3.59 -19.88 2.62
C GLY A 15 4.47 -18.66 2.85
N LEU A 16 4.58 -17.75 1.87
CA LEU A 16 5.46 -16.58 1.95
C LEU A 16 4.87 -15.46 2.82
N ASP A 17 3.54 -15.37 2.90
CA ASP A 17 2.80 -14.45 3.79
C ASP A 17 3.13 -14.64 5.28
N LYS A 18 3.69 -15.80 5.64
CA LYS A 18 4.14 -16.11 7.00
C LYS A 18 5.62 -15.83 7.25
N LYS A 19 6.38 -15.50 6.20
CA LYS A 19 7.84 -15.31 6.26
C LYS A 19 8.25 -13.84 6.14
N VAL A 20 7.45 -13.03 5.44
CA VAL A 20 7.72 -11.61 5.21
C VAL A 20 6.43 -10.81 5.27
N PHE A 21 6.56 -9.50 5.52
CA PHE A 21 5.44 -8.58 5.49
C PHE A 21 5.21 -8.02 4.08
N PHE A 22 3.95 -7.92 3.66
CA PHE A 22 3.55 -7.39 2.36
C PHE A 22 2.93 -6.01 2.49
N LEU A 23 3.62 -5.00 1.94
CA LEU A 23 3.12 -3.64 1.81
C LEU A 23 2.68 -3.37 0.37
N VAL A 24 1.40 -3.10 0.17
CA VAL A 24 0.85 -2.85 -1.17
C VAL A 24 0.94 -1.37 -1.50
N GLY A 25 1.64 -1.04 -2.59
CA GLY A 25 1.70 0.33 -3.11
C GLY A 25 0.36 0.79 -3.69
N VAL A 26 -0.14 1.94 -3.23
CA VAL A 26 -1.39 2.57 -3.70
C VAL A 26 -1.18 4.07 -3.86
N GLY A 27 -1.77 4.67 -4.90
CA GLY A 27 -1.59 6.10 -5.17
C GLY A 27 -2.73 6.68 -6.02
N PRO A 28 -3.14 7.93 -5.76
CA PRO A 28 -4.24 8.57 -6.49
C PRO A 28 -3.84 8.95 -7.93
N LEU A 29 -4.76 8.72 -8.87
CA LEU A 29 -4.58 9.05 -10.28
C LEU A 29 -4.93 10.52 -10.55
N LYS A 30 -4.05 11.25 -11.27
CA LYS A 30 -4.25 12.67 -11.65
C LYS A 30 -5.22 12.88 -12.82
N GLY A 31 -6.21 12.02 -12.96
CA GLY A 31 -7.19 12.04 -14.05
C GLY A 31 -6.88 11.09 -15.22
N PRO A 32 -7.69 11.15 -16.30
CA PRO A 32 -7.72 10.11 -17.33
C PRO A 32 -6.43 10.04 -18.16
N LYS A 33 -5.78 11.17 -18.46
CA LYS A 33 -4.51 11.18 -19.21
C LYS A 33 -3.40 10.43 -18.46
N SER A 34 -3.32 10.60 -17.14
CA SER A 34 -2.36 9.87 -16.29
C SER A 34 -2.63 8.37 -16.31
N ALA A 35 -3.90 7.97 -16.18
CA ALA A 35 -4.30 6.58 -16.21
C ALA A 35 -3.99 5.90 -17.57
N GLU A 36 -4.29 6.59 -18.67
CA GLU A 36 -3.98 6.11 -20.03
C GLU A 36 -2.47 6.00 -20.27
N PHE A 37 -1.70 6.98 -19.79
CA PHE A 37 -0.24 6.93 -19.86
C PHE A 37 0.32 5.74 -19.08
N MET A 38 -0.09 5.55 -17.82
CA MET A 38 0.38 4.43 -17.00
C MET A 38 0.03 3.08 -17.64
N ARG A 39 -1.18 2.95 -18.20
CA ARG A 39 -1.63 1.75 -18.92
C ARG A 39 -0.81 1.43 -20.17
N SER A 40 -0.39 2.44 -20.91
CA SER A 40 0.25 2.27 -22.23
C SER A 40 1.78 2.30 -22.19
N LYS A 41 2.37 2.92 -21.16
CA LYS A 41 3.81 3.20 -21.10
C LYS A 41 4.55 2.49 -19.98
N ILE A 42 3.86 1.91 -19.00
CA ILE A 42 4.50 1.18 -17.90
C ILE A 42 4.28 -0.32 -18.10
N PRO A 43 5.35 -1.10 -18.40
CA PRO A 43 5.25 -2.55 -18.55
C PRO A 43 4.62 -3.20 -17.31
N GLY A 44 3.69 -4.12 -17.54
CA GLY A 44 3.01 -4.86 -16.47
C GLY A 44 1.91 -4.07 -15.74
N VAL A 45 1.72 -2.77 -16.01
CA VAL A 45 0.60 -2.01 -15.43
C VAL A 45 -0.69 -2.30 -16.18
N HIS A 46 -1.70 -2.69 -15.42
CA HIS A 46 -3.05 -2.94 -15.94
C HIS A 46 -4.06 -2.03 -15.25
N ILE A 47 -4.65 -1.10 -16.00
CA ILE A 47 -5.74 -0.24 -15.55
C ILE A 47 -7.02 -0.63 -16.31
N PRO A 48 -8.08 -1.10 -15.61
CA PRO A 48 -9.34 -1.49 -16.25
C PRO A 48 -10.02 -0.33 -16.98
N ASP A 49 -10.72 -0.62 -18.09
CA ASP A 49 -11.47 0.38 -18.87
C ASP A 49 -12.51 1.12 -18.02
N ALA A 50 -13.15 0.43 -17.07
CA ALA A 50 -14.11 1.05 -16.16
C ALA A 50 -13.50 2.20 -15.35
N ILE A 51 -12.23 2.10 -14.92
CA ILE A 51 -11.54 3.16 -14.17
C ILE A 51 -11.28 4.36 -15.07
N ILE A 52 -10.82 4.12 -16.30
CA ILE A 52 -10.57 5.19 -17.28
C ILE A 52 -11.88 5.87 -17.67
N LYS A 53 -12.96 5.11 -17.91
CA LYS A 53 -14.29 5.65 -18.22
C LYS A 53 -14.81 6.52 -17.08
N ARG A 54 -14.68 6.06 -15.83
CA ARG A 54 -15.06 6.82 -14.63
C ARG A 54 -14.31 8.15 -14.54
N LEU A 55 -12.99 8.15 -14.78
CA LEU A 55 -12.19 9.38 -14.81
C LEU A 55 -12.51 10.32 -15.98
N LYS A 56 -12.89 9.78 -17.14
CA LYS A 56 -13.32 10.56 -18.32
C LYS A 56 -14.68 11.23 -18.11
N GLY A 57 -15.57 10.60 -17.34
CA GLY A 57 -16.90 11.13 -16.99
C GLY A 57 -16.86 12.38 -16.09
N VAL A 58 -15.70 12.71 -15.52
CA VAL A 58 -15.51 13.88 -14.67
C VAL A 58 -14.81 15.00 -15.42
N THR A 59 -15.37 16.21 -15.36
CA THR A 59 -14.83 17.42 -15.99
C THR A 59 -14.21 18.36 -14.96
N GLY A 60 -13.15 19.06 -15.35
CA GLY A 60 -12.42 19.98 -14.48
C GLY A 60 -11.28 19.31 -13.70
N LYS A 61 -10.17 20.03 -13.54
CA LYS A 61 -8.94 19.51 -12.92
C LYS A 61 -9.16 19.09 -11.46
N LYS A 62 -9.79 19.95 -10.66
CA LYS A 62 -10.06 19.70 -9.24
C LYS A 62 -10.94 18.46 -9.03
N ALA A 63 -12.04 18.37 -9.77
CA ALA A 63 -12.96 17.23 -9.69
C ALA A 63 -12.30 15.92 -10.14
N ARG A 64 -11.47 15.93 -11.19
CA ARG A 64 -10.71 14.73 -11.62
C ARG A 64 -9.72 14.26 -10.57
N ASN A 65 -9.03 15.17 -9.89
CA ASN A 65 -8.14 14.82 -8.78
C ASN A 65 -8.91 14.23 -7.60
N ALA A 66 -10.06 14.81 -7.24
CA ALA A 66 -10.94 14.27 -6.21
C ALA A 66 -11.44 12.86 -6.57
N GLU A 67 -11.81 12.63 -7.83
CA GLU A 67 -12.22 11.31 -8.30
C GLU A 67 -11.07 10.29 -8.23
N GLY A 68 -9.85 10.71 -8.59
CA GLY A 68 -8.65 9.90 -8.43
C GLY A 68 -8.33 9.54 -6.98
N LYS A 69 -8.53 10.49 -6.05
CA LYS A 69 -8.44 10.26 -4.60
C LYS A 69 -9.47 9.23 -4.17
N LYS A 70 -10.74 9.40 -4.56
CA LYS A 70 -11.84 8.48 -4.22
C LYS A 70 -11.57 7.06 -4.70
N ILE A 71 -11.11 6.89 -5.94
CA ILE A 71 -10.70 5.57 -6.47
C ILE A 71 -9.57 4.97 -5.63
N CYS A 72 -8.59 5.78 -5.20
CA CYS A 72 -7.51 5.31 -4.34
C CYS A 72 -8.01 4.84 -2.97
N VAL A 73 -8.91 5.60 -2.34
CA VAL A 73 -9.57 5.24 -1.07
C VAL A 73 -10.29 3.90 -1.19
N GLU A 74 -11.09 3.71 -2.24
CA GLU A 74 -11.79 2.44 -2.49
C GLU A 74 -10.83 1.26 -2.69
N ILE A 75 -9.70 1.49 -3.37
CA ILE A 75 -8.65 0.48 -3.53
C ILE A 75 -8.01 0.15 -2.18
N ILE A 76 -7.69 1.15 -1.36
CA ILE A 76 -7.12 0.93 -0.02
C ILE A 76 -8.06 0.07 0.82
N GLN A 77 -9.36 0.40 0.85
CA GLN A 77 -10.36 -0.36 1.59
C GLN A 77 -10.39 -1.82 1.14
N GLN A 78 -10.41 -2.08 -0.18
CA GLN A 78 -10.39 -3.44 -0.71
C GLN A 78 -9.07 -4.18 -0.42
N VAL A 79 -7.92 -3.49 -0.48
CA VAL A 79 -6.60 -4.08 -0.23
C VAL A 79 -6.44 -4.53 1.21
N ARG A 80 -7.00 -3.77 2.16
CA ARG A 80 -6.96 -4.10 3.60
C ARG A 80 -7.68 -5.41 3.93
N GLU A 81 -8.68 -5.79 3.15
CA GLU A 81 -9.42 -7.04 3.33
C GLU A 81 -8.69 -8.26 2.75
N ILE A 82 -7.55 -8.06 2.07
CA ILE A 82 -6.78 -9.16 1.46
C ILE A 82 -5.92 -9.84 2.53
N VAL A 83 -6.20 -11.13 2.77
CA VAL A 83 -5.40 -11.96 3.69
C VAL A 83 -3.93 -12.02 3.24
N GLY A 84 -3.02 -11.77 4.18
CA GLY A 84 -1.57 -11.75 3.94
C GLY A 84 -1.03 -10.39 3.53
N VAL A 85 -1.86 -9.34 3.44
CA VAL A 85 -1.40 -7.95 3.30
C VAL A 85 -1.30 -7.30 4.68
N ASP A 86 -0.14 -6.74 5.01
CA ASP A 86 0.15 -6.17 6.33
C ASP A 86 0.01 -4.64 6.36
N GLY A 87 -0.04 -4.01 5.19
CA GLY A 87 -0.22 -2.58 5.09
C GLY A 87 -0.24 -2.05 3.67
N VAL A 88 -0.39 -0.74 3.58
CA VAL A 88 -0.36 0.01 2.34
C VAL A 88 0.78 1.02 2.35
N HIS A 89 1.47 1.13 1.22
CA HIS A 89 2.44 2.19 0.98
C HIS A 89 1.79 3.27 0.11
N ILE A 90 1.54 4.44 0.70
CA ILE A 90 0.90 5.54 -0.01
C ILE A 90 1.92 6.26 -0.90
N MET A 91 1.70 6.20 -2.22
CA MET A 91 2.50 6.89 -3.23
C MET A 91 1.76 8.15 -3.69
N ALA A 92 2.08 9.29 -3.09
CA ALA A 92 1.41 10.57 -3.35
C ALA A 92 2.30 11.57 -4.09
N TYR A 93 2.91 11.15 -5.22
CA TYR A 93 3.85 11.98 -5.96
C TYR A 93 3.24 13.34 -6.39
N ARG A 94 3.75 14.44 -5.83
CA ARG A 94 3.29 15.82 -6.05
C ARG A 94 1.81 16.00 -5.74
N GLN A 95 1.33 15.32 -4.69
CA GLN A 95 -0.03 15.28 -4.13
C GLN A 95 0.05 15.07 -2.61
N GLU A 96 1.12 15.52 -1.98
CA GLU A 96 1.40 15.31 -0.57
C GLU A 96 0.35 16.00 0.32
N GLU A 97 -0.21 17.11 -0.15
CA GLU A 97 -1.24 17.88 0.51
C GLU A 97 -2.57 17.13 0.68
N VAL A 98 -2.87 16.17 -0.20
CA VAL A 98 -4.13 15.39 -0.14
C VAL A 98 -3.98 14.09 0.66
N VAL A 99 -2.77 13.77 1.15
CA VAL A 99 -2.52 12.51 1.87
C VAL A 99 -3.32 12.47 3.17
N GLY A 100 -3.39 13.56 3.92
CA GLY A 100 -4.14 13.62 5.18
C GLY A 100 -5.61 13.25 4.99
N GLU A 101 -6.29 13.93 4.07
CA GLU A 101 -7.69 13.64 3.72
C GLU A 101 -7.88 12.21 3.19
N LEU A 102 -6.96 11.73 2.36
CA LEU A 102 -7.01 10.36 1.82
C LEU A 102 -6.92 9.32 2.94
N LEU A 103 -6.03 9.52 3.92
CA LEU A 103 -5.88 8.60 5.05
C LEU A 103 -7.12 8.59 5.94
N ASP A 104 -7.73 9.76 6.17
CA ASP A 104 -8.97 9.89 6.94
C ASP A 104 -10.14 9.21 6.23
N GLU A 105 -10.37 9.51 4.95
CA GLU A 105 -11.42 8.90 4.12
C GLU A 105 -11.23 7.38 3.95
N ALA A 106 -9.98 6.90 3.96
CA ALA A 106 -9.66 5.48 3.93
C ALA A 106 -9.84 4.77 5.28
N GLY A 107 -10.22 5.49 6.33
CA GLY A 107 -10.39 4.95 7.68
C GLY A 107 -9.09 4.39 8.25
N LEU A 108 -7.96 5.05 7.93
CA LEU A 108 -6.63 4.69 8.43
C LEU A 108 -6.22 5.54 9.67
N LEU A 109 -7.01 6.56 9.99
CA LEU A 109 -6.87 7.40 11.17
C LEU A 109 -8.01 7.11 12.17
N PRO A 110 -7.77 7.27 13.49
CA PRO A 110 -6.47 7.53 14.12
C PRO A 110 -5.54 6.30 14.01
N ARG A 111 -4.24 6.53 13.91
CA ARG A 111 -3.27 5.43 13.91
C ARG A 111 -3.26 4.78 15.31
N PRO A 112 -3.38 3.46 15.43
CA PRO A 112 -3.23 2.81 16.73
C PRO A 112 -1.81 3.07 17.27
N PHE A 113 -1.71 3.66 18.46
CA PHE A 113 -0.48 3.70 19.25
C PHE A 113 -0.21 2.29 19.78
N LYS A 114 0.29 1.41 18.92
CA LYS A 114 0.95 0.17 19.35
C LYS A 114 2.35 0.20 18.76
N LEU A 115 3.36 0.29 19.63
CA LEU A 115 4.72 -0.10 19.26
C LEU A 115 4.63 -1.54 18.75
N HIS A 116 4.72 -1.74 17.45
CA HIS A 116 4.79 -3.06 16.87
C HIS A 116 6.11 -3.67 17.36
N LYS A 117 6.07 -4.59 18.33
CA LYS A 117 7.20 -5.48 18.59
C LYS A 117 7.26 -6.41 17.38
N PRO A 118 8.24 -6.24 16.48
CA PRO A 118 8.25 -7.04 15.27
C PRO A 118 8.42 -8.50 15.70
N LYS A 119 7.56 -9.38 15.19
CA LYS A 119 7.76 -10.83 15.29
C LYS A 119 8.87 -11.23 14.31
N ILE A 120 10.08 -10.68 14.52
CA ILE A 120 11.27 -11.17 13.84
C ILE A 120 11.57 -12.49 14.52
N ASN A 121 11.34 -13.60 13.82
CA ASN A 121 12.02 -14.82 14.21
C ASN A 121 13.51 -14.61 13.84
N PRO A 122 14.42 -14.57 14.83
CA PRO A 122 15.84 -14.29 14.60
C PRO A 122 16.47 -15.30 13.63
N ASP A 123 15.93 -16.51 13.55
CA ASP A 123 16.42 -17.58 12.69
C ASP A 123 16.09 -17.37 11.21
N THR A 124 15.13 -16.49 10.89
CA THR A 124 14.68 -16.22 9.51
C THR A 124 15.33 -15.00 8.86
N PHE A 125 15.99 -14.11 9.61
CA PHE A 125 16.48 -12.84 9.05
C PHE A 125 17.89 -12.42 9.46
N ALA A 126 18.61 -13.17 10.30
CA ALA A 126 19.98 -12.83 10.64
C ALA A 126 20.99 -13.79 9.99
N PRO A 127 21.90 -13.31 9.11
CA PRO A 127 23.24 -13.86 9.17
C PRO A 127 23.78 -13.63 10.59
N PRO A 128 24.52 -14.59 11.19
CA PRO A 128 24.84 -14.61 12.63
C PRO A 128 25.41 -13.30 13.22
N ALA A 129 26.02 -12.43 12.40
CA ALA A 129 26.64 -11.20 12.83
C ALA A 129 25.68 -10.04 13.17
N ILE A 130 24.44 -10.02 12.65
CA ILE A 130 23.53 -8.86 12.82
C ILE A 130 22.64 -9.01 14.06
N ALA A 131 22.33 -10.24 14.48
CA ALA A 131 21.46 -10.53 15.63
C ALA A 131 21.98 -9.90 16.94
N ALA A 132 23.30 -9.97 17.19
CA ALA A 132 23.92 -9.40 18.38
C ALA A 132 23.80 -7.87 18.47
N SER A 133 23.78 -7.18 17.32
CA SER A 133 23.62 -5.73 17.26
C SER A 133 22.18 -5.30 17.53
N PHE A 134 21.20 -6.09 17.07
CA PHE A 134 19.77 -5.80 17.23
C PHE A 134 19.30 -5.98 18.68
N GLU A 135 19.83 -6.98 19.38
CA GLU A 135 19.52 -7.22 20.80
C GLU A 135 20.12 -6.14 21.71
N SER A 136 21.32 -5.64 21.38
CA SER A 136 21.94 -4.49 22.05
C SER A 136 21.13 -3.20 21.84
N TYR A 137 20.62 -2.98 20.62
CA TYR A 137 19.87 -1.77 20.27
C TYR A 137 18.47 -1.74 20.90
N THR A 138 17.79 -2.89 20.97
CA THR A 138 16.48 -3.02 21.62
C THR A 138 16.55 -2.85 23.14
N LYS A 139 17.61 -3.34 23.81
CA LYS A 139 17.82 -3.06 25.25
C LYS A 139 17.99 -1.56 25.53
N LYS A 140 18.77 -0.85 24.71
CA LYS A 140 18.93 0.62 24.81
C LYS A 140 17.63 1.40 24.64
N LEU A 141 16.71 0.94 23.79
CA LEU A 141 15.43 1.62 23.54
C LEU A 141 14.37 1.36 24.62
N VAL A 142 14.48 0.26 25.37
CA VAL A 142 13.50 -0.13 26.41
C VAL A 142 13.94 0.31 27.81
N GLY A 143 15.14 0.87 27.97
CA GLY A 143 15.61 1.42 29.26
C GLY A 143 15.83 0.35 30.32
N GLN A 144 16.33 -0.83 29.92
CA GLN A 144 16.84 -1.87 30.82
C GLN A 144 18.34 -2.07 30.59
#